data_AF-A0A524P0H0-F1
#
_entry.id   AF-A0A524P0H0-F1
#
_cell.length_a   1.000
_cell.length_b   1.000
_cell.length_c   1.000
_cell.angle_alpha   90.00
_cell.angle_beta   90.00
_cell.angle_gamma   90.00
#
_symmetry.space_group_name_H-M   'P 1'
#
loop_
_entity.id
_entity.type
_entity.pdbx_description
1 polymer ?
#
loop_
_entity_poly.entity_id
_entity_poly.type
_entity_poly.pdbx_seq_one_letter_code
_entity_poly.pdbx_strand_id
1 'polypeptide(L)'
;MFDRLPEFMGGFQTSNGPEVICSVAVPIPILNERILRQVCIPDKSLPLNLVDVVGRAKIGETTYGDAWQGDWAIGFRKGLCETCELKEACPIEEHYPTECFTIGLGIDKSKCFNCGTCTFLCPHQAFSGKLGSIEFNSQAIPITLRQSDRIGAIKLMMDMKRRIEHLDLPLVSPISPL
;
A
#
# COMPACT_ATOMS: atom_id res chain seq x y z
N MET A 1 19.52 -8.12 -14.42
CA MET A 1 18.30 -8.57 -13.71
C MET A 1 18.24 -7.71 -12.44
N PHE A 2 17.17 -6.94 -12.22
CA PHE A 2 17.05 -6.13 -11.00
C PHE A 2 17.10 -7.07 -9.80
N ASP A 3 18.07 -6.89 -8.91
CA ASP A 3 18.20 -7.67 -7.69
C ASP A 3 17.00 -7.33 -6.79
N ARG A 4 15.90 -8.06 -6.95
CA ARG A 4 14.64 -7.77 -6.26
C ARG A 4 14.67 -8.42 -4.89
N LEU A 5 14.78 -7.56 -3.89
CA LEU A 5 14.62 -7.90 -2.48
C LEU A 5 13.18 -8.42 -2.23
N PRO A 6 12.99 -9.69 -1.81
CA PRO A 6 11.66 -10.30 -1.63
C PRO A 6 10.73 -9.52 -0.72
N GLU A 7 11.25 -8.75 0.24
CA GLU A 7 10.47 -7.94 1.18
C GLU A 7 9.72 -6.77 0.51
N PHE A 8 10.00 -6.44 -0.75
CA PHE A 8 9.27 -5.44 -1.53
C PHE A 8 8.32 -6.06 -2.57
N MET A 9 8.17 -7.37 -2.52
CA MET A 9 7.20 -8.15 -3.29
C MET A 9 6.11 -8.67 -2.36
N GLY A 10 4.93 -8.89 -2.91
CA GLY A 10 3.83 -9.50 -2.17
C GLY A 10 2.59 -9.60 -3.03
N GLY A 11 1.42 -9.67 -2.41
CA GLY A 11 0.19 -9.77 -3.18
C GLY A 11 -1.07 -9.81 -2.34
N PHE A 12 -2.18 -9.81 -3.07
CA PHE A 12 -3.54 -9.89 -2.53
C PHE A 12 -4.23 -11.10 -3.15
N GLN A 13 -4.84 -11.94 -2.34
CA GLN A 13 -5.82 -12.92 -2.80
C GLN A 13 -7.10 -12.17 -3.17
N THR A 14 -7.53 -12.31 -4.42
CA THR A 14 -8.76 -11.71 -4.95
C THR A 14 -9.71 -12.80 -5.42
N SER A 15 -10.97 -12.43 -5.70
CA SER A 15 -11.94 -13.36 -6.29
C SER A 15 -11.54 -13.88 -7.68
N ASN A 16 -10.62 -13.20 -8.37
CA ASN A 16 -10.11 -13.59 -9.69
C ASN A 16 -8.70 -14.21 -9.61
N GLY A 17 -8.25 -14.61 -8.42
CA GLY A 17 -6.94 -15.20 -8.16
C GLY A 17 -5.95 -14.23 -7.50
N PRO A 18 -4.69 -14.67 -7.33
CA PRO A 18 -3.65 -13.87 -6.67
C PRO A 18 -3.22 -12.70 -7.55
N GLU A 19 -3.25 -11.49 -6.98
CA GLU A 19 -2.69 -10.29 -7.56
C GLU A 19 -1.29 -10.06 -6.97
N VAL A 20 -0.25 -10.19 -7.81
CA VAL A 20 1.14 -10.00 -7.39
C VAL A 20 1.53 -8.54 -7.50
N ILE A 21 1.97 -7.96 -6.39
CA ILE A 21 2.49 -6.60 -6.33
C ILE A 21 4.02 -6.64 -6.28
N CYS A 22 4.64 -5.88 -7.17
CA CYS A 22 6.08 -5.70 -7.21
C CYS A 22 6.41 -4.22 -7.13
N SER A 23 7.08 -3.82 -6.05
CA SER A 23 7.50 -2.44 -5.88
C SER A 23 8.78 -2.16 -6.70
N VAL A 24 8.89 -0.95 -7.21
CA VAL A 24 10.07 -0.46 -7.93
C VAL A 24 10.49 0.90 -7.39
N ALA A 25 11.78 1.11 -7.25
CA ALA A 25 12.35 2.44 -7.07
C ALA A 25 13.24 2.77 -8.26
N VAL A 26 13.01 3.95 -8.84
CA VAL A 26 13.72 4.43 -10.02
C VAL A 26 14.28 5.81 -9.69
N PRO A 27 15.61 6.03 -9.85
CA PRO A 27 16.20 7.34 -9.68
C PRO A 27 15.83 8.21 -10.87
N ILE A 28 15.31 9.40 -10.61
CA ILE A 28 14.99 10.38 -11.65
C ILE A 28 16.08 11.45 -11.62
N PRO A 29 16.95 11.54 -12.65
CA PRO A 29 17.99 12.57 -12.69
C PRO A 29 17.36 13.96 -12.89
N ILE A 30 17.72 14.91 -12.02
CA ILE A 30 17.25 16.29 -12.12
C ILE A 30 18.22 17.08 -13.01
N LEU A 31 17.92 17.13 -14.31
CA LEU A 31 18.79 17.76 -15.31
C LEU A 31 18.48 19.24 -15.57
N ASN A 32 17.30 19.70 -15.14
CA ASN A 32 16.84 21.08 -15.29
C ASN A 32 15.66 21.35 -14.36
N GLU A 33 15.29 22.62 -14.21
CA GLU A 33 14.19 23.00 -13.34
C GLU A 33 12.82 22.47 -13.78
N ARG A 34 12.61 22.21 -15.08
CA ARG A 34 11.34 21.64 -15.54
C ARG A 34 11.13 20.26 -14.94
N ILE A 35 12.16 19.41 -14.92
CA ILE A 35 12.10 18.09 -14.28
C ILE A 35 11.87 18.25 -12.78
N LEU A 36 12.60 19.16 -12.12
CA LEU A 36 12.43 19.42 -10.68
C LEU A 36 10.97 19.77 -10.36
N ARG A 37 10.37 20.70 -11.10
CA ARG A 37 8.96 21.09 -10.93
C ARG A 37 8.00 19.91 -11.11
N GLN A 38 8.28 19.01 -12.04
CA GLN A 38 7.42 17.85 -12.32
C GLN A 38 7.50 16.77 -11.23
N VAL A 39 8.67 16.53 -10.64
CA VAL A 39 8.81 15.53 -9.56
C VAL A 39 8.32 16.06 -8.20
N CYS A 40 8.17 17.38 -8.04
CA CYS A 40 7.67 18.01 -6.83
C CYS A 40 6.15 18.21 -6.78
N ILE A 41 5.39 17.58 -7.69
CA ILE A 41 3.92 17.64 -7.66
C ILE A 41 3.43 16.89 -6.41
N PRO A 42 2.67 17.53 -5.50
CA PRO A 42 2.20 16.89 -4.29
C PRO A 42 1.00 15.96 -4.57
N ASP A 43 0.79 14.96 -3.70
CA ASP A 43 -0.29 13.98 -3.80
C ASP A 43 -1.69 14.60 -3.96
N LYS A 44 -1.94 15.73 -3.27
CA LYS A 44 -3.20 16.50 -3.36
C LYS A 44 -3.43 17.16 -4.73
N SER A 45 -2.46 17.09 -5.62
CA SER A 45 -2.53 17.63 -6.99
C SER A 45 -2.38 16.53 -8.04
N LEU A 46 -2.28 15.27 -7.60
CA LEU A 46 -2.26 14.10 -8.49
C LEU A 46 -3.70 13.58 -8.65
N PRO A 47 -4.33 13.73 -9.83
CA PRO A 47 -5.69 13.27 -10.05
C PRO A 47 -5.75 11.74 -10.00
N LEU A 48 -6.83 11.23 -9.40
CA LEU A 48 -7.14 9.81 -9.30
C LEU A 48 -8.57 9.58 -9.78
N ASN A 49 -8.77 8.65 -10.71
CA ASN A 49 -10.10 8.32 -11.19
C ASN A 49 -10.88 7.53 -10.13
N LEU A 50 -12.13 7.91 -9.91
CA LEU A 50 -13.11 7.05 -9.26
C LEU A 50 -13.76 6.19 -10.34
N VAL A 51 -13.74 4.87 -10.13
CA VAL A 51 -14.25 3.91 -11.10
C VAL A 51 -15.28 3.00 -10.45
N ASP A 52 -16.29 2.61 -11.23
CA ASP A 52 -17.20 1.53 -10.84
C ASP A 52 -16.41 0.21 -10.77
N VAL A 53 -16.62 -0.55 -9.69
CA VAL A 53 -16.06 -1.90 -9.55
C VAL A 53 -16.53 -2.79 -10.70
N VAL A 54 -17.78 -2.62 -11.13
CA VAL A 54 -18.32 -3.31 -12.30
C VAL A 54 -17.92 -2.55 -13.56
N GLY A 55 -17.15 -3.20 -14.44
CA GLY A 55 -16.77 -2.63 -15.73
C GLY A 55 -15.70 -1.53 -15.71
N ARG A 56 -15.26 -1.05 -14.54
CA ARG A 56 -14.17 -0.06 -14.39
C ARG A 56 -14.44 1.26 -15.11
N ALA A 57 -15.71 1.58 -15.36
CA ALA A 57 -16.11 2.85 -15.96
C ALA A 57 -15.80 3.99 -14.99
N LYS A 58 -15.25 5.09 -15.50
CA LYS A 58 -14.98 6.28 -14.69
C LYS A 58 -16.30 6.95 -14.28
N ILE A 59 -16.50 7.10 -12.97
CA ILE A 59 -17.68 7.71 -12.36
C ILE A 59 -17.38 9.06 -11.70
N GLY A 60 -16.10 9.41 -11.55
CA GLY A 60 -15.66 10.68 -10.97
C GLY A 60 -14.15 10.83 -10.90
N GLU A 61 -13.69 11.84 -10.17
CA GLU A 61 -12.29 12.10 -9.89
C GLU A 61 -12.11 12.52 -8.43
N THR A 62 -10.93 12.23 -7.89
CA THR A 62 -10.42 12.66 -6.59
C THR A 62 -8.91 12.89 -6.72
N THR A 63 -8.17 12.99 -5.63
CA THR A 63 -6.71 13.07 -5.65
C THR A 63 -6.06 11.90 -4.94
N TYR A 64 -4.80 11.61 -5.27
CA TYR A 64 -4.02 10.61 -4.55
C TYR A 64 -3.86 10.98 -3.06
N GLY A 65 -3.83 12.28 -2.75
CA GLY A 65 -3.82 12.78 -1.38
C GLY A 65 -5.07 12.38 -0.60
N ASP A 66 -6.25 12.44 -1.23
CA ASP A 66 -7.52 12.04 -0.61
C ASP A 66 -7.56 10.53 -0.33
N ALA A 67 -6.97 9.70 -1.19
CA ALA A 67 -6.89 8.25 -0.97
C ALA A 67 -5.93 7.86 0.18
N TRP A 68 -4.97 8.71 0.51
CA TRP A 68 -3.90 8.46 1.49
C TRP A 68 -3.96 9.35 2.73
N GLN A 69 -5.18 9.66 3.18
CA GLN A 69 -5.43 10.37 4.44
C GLN A 69 -5.17 9.50 5.68
N GLY A 70 -5.05 10.15 6.84
CA GLY A 70 -4.97 9.45 8.13
C GLY A 70 -3.74 8.56 8.28
N ASP A 71 -3.94 7.38 8.87
CA ASP A 71 -2.84 6.50 9.27
C ASP A 71 -2.31 5.69 8.08
N TRP A 72 -0.98 5.57 8.00
CA TRP A 72 -0.29 4.74 7.01
C TRP A 72 0.06 3.35 7.55
N ALA A 73 0.11 3.20 8.87
CA ALA A 73 0.46 1.96 9.54
C ALA A 73 -0.76 1.39 10.27
N ILE A 74 -0.92 0.06 10.20
CA ILE A 74 -1.95 -0.63 10.98
C ILE A 74 -1.37 -1.08 12.32
N GLY A 75 -2.03 -0.65 13.40
CA GLY A 75 -1.79 -1.11 14.77
C GLY A 75 -2.44 -2.45 15.05
N PHE A 76 -1.86 -3.22 15.97
CA PHE A 76 -2.37 -4.52 16.41
C PHE A 76 -2.23 -4.67 17.92
N ARG A 77 -3.32 -5.08 18.57
CA ARG A 77 -3.42 -5.29 20.02
C ARG A 77 -3.59 -6.77 20.33
N LYS A 78 -2.46 -7.47 20.52
CA LYS A 78 -2.44 -8.93 20.74
C LYS A 78 -3.36 -9.40 21.87
N GLY A 79 -3.39 -8.67 22.99
CA GLY A 79 -4.21 -9.03 24.15
C GLY A 79 -5.72 -9.15 23.85
N LEU A 80 -6.23 -8.40 22.87
CA LEU A 80 -7.64 -8.51 22.45
C LEU A 80 -7.93 -9.81 21.69
N CYS A 81 -6.94 -10.39 21.03
CA CYS A 81 -7.08 -11.70 20.37
C CYS A 81 -6.87 -12.87 21.34
N GLU A 82 -6.07 -12.70 22.39
CA GLU A 82 -5.76 -13.76 23.36
C GLU A 82 -6.98 -14.22 24.16
N THR A 83 -7.93 -13.32 24.41
CA THR A 83 -9.18 -13.61 25.13
C THR A 83 -10.40 -13.65 24.20
N CYS A 84 -10.20 -13.55 22.88
CA CYS A 84 -11.29 -13.53 21.91
C CYS A 84 -12.02 -14.87 21.86
N GLU A 85 -13.34 -14.83 21.88
CA GLU A 85 -14.24 -15.97 21.77
C GLU A 85 -14.36 -16.49 20.33
N LEU A 86 -14.01 -15.68 19.33
CA LEU A 86 -14.12 -16.00 17.90
C LEU A 86 -12.87 -16.68 17.33
N LYS A 87 -11.98 -17.26 18.15
CA LYS A 87 -10.72 -17.84 17.66
C LYS A 87 -10.93 -18.90 16.57
N GLU A 88 -11.89 -19.80 16.74
CA GLU A 88 -12.16 -20.88 15.78
C GLU A 88 -12.84 -20.40 14.48
N ALA A 89 -13.37 -19.18 14.46
CA ALA A 89 -14.12 -18.61 13.35
C ALA A 89 -13.72 -17.14 13.10
N CYS A 90 -12.42 -16.84 13.21
CA CYS A 90 -11.94 -15.48 13.12
C CYS A 90 -12.04 -14.99 11.66
N PRO A 91 -12.82 -13.94 11.37
CA PRO A 91 -13.02 -13.47 10.00
C PRO A 91 -11.74 -12.88 9.38
N ILE A 92 -10.75 -12.52 10.22
CA ILE A 92 -9.44 -12.09 9.72
C ILE A 92 -8.69 -13.27 9.13
N GLU A 93 -8.49 -14.36 9.87
CA GLU A 93 -7.69 -15.47 9.37
C GLU A 93 -8.30 -16.09 8.09
N GLU A 94 -9.64 -16.06 7.97
CA GLU A 94 -10.36 -16.57 6.79
C GLU A 94 -10.33 -15.63 5.57
N HIS A 95 -10.42 -14.31 5.77
CA HIS A 95 -10.64 -13.35 4.66
C HIS A 95 -9.53 -12.32 4.49
N TYR A 96 -8.42 -12.43 5.22
CA TYR A 96 -7.36 -11.45 5.11
C TYR A 96 -6.57 -11.62 3.80
N PRO A 97 -6.60 -10.61 2.91
CA PRO A 97 -6.18 -10.82 1.53
C PRO A 97 -4.68 -11.02 1.34
N THR A 98 -3.85 -10.62 2.31
CA THR A 98 -2.38 -10.75 2.19
C THR A 98 -1.81 -11.90 3.02
N GLU A 99 -2.66 -12.72 3.66
CA GLU A 99 -2.25 -13.87 4.49
C GLU A 99 -1.17 -13.54 5.54
N CYS A 100 -1.14 -12.29 6.04
CA CYS A 100 -0.10 -11.83 6.97
C CYS A 100 -0.50 -11.91 8.44
N PHE A 101 -1.60 -12.59 8.77
CA PHE A 101 -2.08 -12.72 10.13
C PHE A 101 -2.38 -14.18 10.46
N THR A 102 -1.96 -14.60 11.64
CA THR A 102 -2.26 -15.92 12.19
C THR A 102 -2.66 -15.79 13.66
N ILE A 103 -3.72 -16.48 14.06
CA ILE A 103 -4.18 -16.46 15.46
C ILE A 103 -3.08 -17.01 16.38
N GLY A 104 -2.90 -16.37 17.54
CA GLY A 104 -1.85 -16.70 18.51
C GLY A 104 -0.45 -16.15 18.16
N LEU A 105 -0.11 -16.05 16.86
CA LEU A 105 1.17 -15.48 16.40
C LEU A 105 1.09 -13.96 16.18
N GLY A 106 0.00 -13.46 15.60
CA GLY A 106 -0.20 -12.04 15.30
C GLY A 106 0.08 -11.68 13.85
N ILE A 107 0.44 -10.41 13.59
CA ILE A 107 0.73 -9.90 12.25
C ILE A 107 2.19 -10.12 11.88
N ASP A 108 2.43 -10.81 10.76
CA ASP A 108 3.70 -10.79 10.04
C ASP A 108 3.87 -9.45 9.31
N LYS A 109 4.67 -8.56 9.89
CA LYS A 109 4.94 -7.22 9.34
C LYS A 109 5.78 -7.24 8.06
N SER A 110 6.42 -8.36 7.71
CA SER A 110 7.14 -8.49 6.44
C SER A 110 6.20 -8.70 5.25
N LYS A 111 5.00 -9.26 5.49
CA LYS A 111 3.97 -9.51 4.49
C LYS A 111 2.82 -8.49 4.50
N CYS A 112 2.74 -7.67 5.55
CA CYS A 112 1.64 -6.73 5.77
C CYS A 112 1.78 -5.49 4.89
N PHE A 113 0.81 -5.25 4.00
CA PHE A 113 0.74 -4.05 3.15
C PHE A 113 0.16 -2.80 3.85
N ASN A 114 -0.19 -2.89 5.13
CA ASN A 114 -0.96 -1.85 5.83
C ASN A 114 -2.25 -1.45 5.09
N CYS A 115 -2.86 -2.39 4.34
CA CYS A 115 -4.01 -2.13 3.48
C CYS A 115 -5.27 -1.70 4.25
N GLY A 116 -5.37 -2.09 5.52
CA GLY A 116 -6.43 -1.67 6.43
C GLY A 116 -7.67 -2.56 6.50
N THR A 117 -7.77 -3.61 5.68
CA THR A 117 -8.92 -4.55 5.67
C THR A 117 -9.25 -5.10 7.06
N CYS A 118 -8.24 -5.38 7.88
CA CYS A 118 -8.42 -5.91 9.24
C CYS A 118 -9.09 -4.94 10.21
N THR A 119 -8.99 -3.63 9.96
CA THR A 119 -9.67 -2.62 10.79
C THR A 119 -11.18 -2.64 10.60
N PHE A 120 -11.65 -3.11 9.43
CA PHE A 120 -13.06 -3.27 9.11
C PHE A 120 -13.57 -4.68 9.48
N LEU A 121 -12.79 -5.72 9.21
CA LEU A 121 -13.21 -7.11 9.40
C LEU A 121 -13.23 -7.57 10.86
N CYS A 122 -12.42 -7.00 11.75
CA CYS A 122 -12.30 -7.49 13.13
C CYS A 122 -13.41 -6.92 14.02
N PRO A 123 -14.36 -7.74 14.52
CA PRO A 123 -15.48 -7.23 15.33
C PRO A 123 -15.02 -6.71 16.71
N HIS A 124 -13.91 -7.21 17.24
CA HIS A 124 -13.35 -6.80 18.54
C HIS A 124 -12.30 -5.68 18.43
N GLN A 125 -12.11 -5.09 17.25
CA GLN A 125 -11.21 -3.96 17.03
C GLN A 125 -9.77 -4.24 17.52
N ALA A 126 -9.29 -5.47 17.36
CA ALA A 126 -7.89 -5.82 17.67
C ALA A 126 -6.89 -5.07 16.78
N PHE A 127 -7.36 -4.53 15.66
CA PHE A 127 -6.59 -3.75 14.69
C PHE A 127 -7.05 -2.30 14.71
N SER A 128 -6.13 -1.37 14.50
CA SER A 128 -6.44 0.07 14.48
C SER A 128 -5.74 0.78 13.33
N GLY A 129 -6.45 1.71 12.70
CA GLY A 129 -5.93 2.59 11.66
C GLY A 129 -7.06 3.43 11.08
N LYS A 130 -6.87 4.74 10.96
CA LYS A 130 -7.83 5.66 10.36
C LYS A 130 -7.50 5.83 8.88
N LEU A 131 -8.25 5.16 8.00
CA LEU A 131 -8.00 5.21 6.56
C LEU A 131 -8.64 6.41 5.85
N GLY A 132 -9.50 7.15 6.55
CA GLY A 132 -10.21 8.30 5.98
C GLY A 132 -11.35 7.89 5.04
N SER A 133 -11.80 8.86 4.25
CA SER A 133 -12.92 8.73 3.32
C SER A 133 -12.70 9.60 2.09
N ILE A 134 -13.38 9.26 1.00
CA ILE A 134 -13.43 10.03 -0.23
C ILE A 134 -14.83 10.65 -0.34
N GLU A 135 -14.89 11.95 -0.60
CA GLU A 135 -16.16 12.63 -0.88
C GLU A 135 -16.61 12.33 -2.32
N PHE A 136 -17.81 11.79 -2.48
CA PHE A 136 -18.42 11.53 -3.78
C PHE A 136 -19.94 11.72 -3.71
N ASN A 137 -20.51 12.50 -4.63
CA ASN A 137 -21.95 12.83 -4.64
C ASN A 137 -22.50 13.33 -3.29
N SER A 138 -21.74 14.18 -2.59
CA SER A 138 -22.07 14.71 -1.25
C SER A 138 -22.16 13.63 -0.16
N GLN A 139 -21.54 12.48 -0.38
CA GLN A 139 -21.41 11.41 0.60
C GLN A 139 -19.94 11.09 0.85
N ALA A 140 -19.58 10.97 2.13
CA ALA A 140 -18.29 10.44 2.55
C ALA A 140 -18.28 8.91 2.39
N ILE A 141 -17.52 8.41 1.42
CA ILE A 141 -17.30 6.98 1.19
C ILE A 141 -16.07 6.54 1.98
N PRO A 142 -16.20 5.63 2.97
CA PRO A 142 -15.06 5.20 3.77
C PRO A 142 -14.07 4.38 2.92
N ILE A 143 -12.78 4.63 3.11
CA ILE A 143 -11.73 3.79 2.55
C ILE A 143 -11.61 2.57 3.46
N THR A 144 -11.88 1.38 2.93
CA THR A 144 -11.81 0.12 3.70
C THR A 144 -10.57 -0.72 3.36
N LEU A 145 -9.94 -0.43 2.22
CA LEU A 145 -8.78 -1.15 1.71
C LEU A 145 -7.95 -0.26 0.79
N ARG A 146 -6.63 -0.26 0.96
CA ARG A 146 -5.65 0.28 0.00
C ARG A 146 -4.82 -0.86 -0.59
N GLN A 147 -4.87 -1.07 -1.91
CA GLN A 147 -4.05 -2.08 -2.62
C GLN A 147 -2.63 -1.57 -2.91
N SER A 148 -2.01 -0.92 -1.94
CA SER A 148 -0.65 -0.38 -2.04
C SER A 148 -0.12 -0.10 -0.63
N ASP A 149 1.20 -0.02 -0.47
CA ASP A 149 1.86 0.23 0.82
C ASP A 149 2.78 1.45 0.73
N ARG A 150 2.34 2.57 1.32
CA ARG A 150 3.12 3.81 1.37
C ARG A 150 4.37 3.68 2.23
N ILE A 151 4.31 2.89 3.30
CA ILE A 151 5.47 2.68 4.18
C ILE A 151 6.51 1.85 3.44
N GLY A 152 6.09 0.76 2.78
CA GLY A 152 6.94 -0.05 1.90
C GLY A 152 7.58 0.78 0.79
N ALA A 153 6.82 1.64 0.11
CA ALA A 153 7.35 2.54 -0.91
C ALA A 153 8.41 3.51 -0.37
N ILE A 154 8.19 4.12 0.80
CA ILE A 154 9.17 5.01 1.44
C ILE A 154 10.43 4.23 1.84
N LYS A 155 10.29 3.01 2.39
CA LYS A 155 11.44 2.15 2.72
C LYS A 155 12.27 1.83 1.48
N LEU A 156 11.63 1.44 0.38
CA LEU A 156 12.31 1.15 -0.88
C LEU A 156 12.99 2.40 -1.47
N MET A 157 12.35 3.56 -1.38
CA MET A 157 12.94 4.84 -1.78
C MET A 157 14.21 5.15 -0.96
N MET A 158 14.16 4.97 0.36
CA MET A 158 15.31 5.20 1.24
C MET A 158 16.43 4.19 0.99
N ASP A 159 16.11 2.93 0.69
CA ASP A 159 17.10 1.94 0.27
C ASP A 159 17.79 2.35 -1.04
N MET A 160 17.00 2.76 -2.05
CA MET A 160 17.54 3.22 -3.31
C MET A 160 18.43 4.46 -3.16
N LYS A 161 18.00 5.43 -2.34
CA LYS A 161 18.81 6.60 -2.00
C LYS A 161 20.17 6.20 -1.42
N ARG A 162 20.16 5.31 -0.42
CA ARG A 162 21.39 4.80 0.21
C ARG A 162 22.31 4.13 -0.81
N ARG A 163 21.77 3.26 -1.68
CA ARG A 163 22.56 2.61 -2.74
C ARG A 163 23.20 3.61 -3.71
N ILE A 164 22.50 4.71 -4.04
CA ILE A 164 23.07 5.78 -4.88
C ILE A 164 24.20 6.50 -4.15
N GLU A 165 24.00 6.86 -2.88
CA GLU A 165 25.00 7.57 -2.05
C GLU A 165 26.28 6.75 -1.85
N HIS A 166 26.17 5.43 -1.78
CA HIS A 166 27.31 4.51 -1.66
C HIS A 166 27.87 3.98 -2.98
N LEU A 167 27.29 4.37 -4.12
CA LEU A 167 27.65 3.86 -5.46
C LEU A 167 27.46 2.33 -5.60
N ASP A 168 26.53 1.76 -4.84
CA ASP A 168 26.17 0.33 -4.85
C ASP A 168 25.23 -0.04 -6.01
N LEU A 169 25.32 0.69 -7.13
CA LEU A 169 24.51 0.48 -8.32
C LEU A 169 25.42 0.32 -9.53
N PRO A 170 25.28 -0.77 -10.31
CA PRO A 170 26.00 -0.89 -11.56
C PRO A 170 25.50 0.18 -12.52
N LEU A 171 26.37 1.11 -12.88
CA LEU A 171 26.13 2.00 -14.01
C LEU A 171 26.19 1.16 -15.27
N VAL A 172 25.07 1.09 -15.99
CA VAL A 172 24.98 0.39 -17.28
C VAL A 172 24.81 1.42 -18.39
N SER A 173 25.43 1.16 -19.54
CA SER A 173 25.20 1.97 -20.74
C SER A 173 23.70 1.94 -21.10
N PRO A 174 23.14 3.06 -21.61
CA PRO A 174 21.77 3.09 -22.09
C PRO A 174 21.53 1.96 -23.10
N ILE A 175 20.41 1.24 -22.95
CA ILE A 175 20.07 0.10 -23.81
C ILE A 175 19.70 0.58 -25.23
N SER A 176 19.46 1.88 -25.43
CA SER A 176 19.30 2.53 -26.74
C SER A 176 19.54 4.05 -26.62
N PRO A 177 19.90 4.76 -27.71
CA PRO A 177 19.95 6.22 -27.72
C PRO A 177 18.55 6.82 -27.48
N LEU A 178 18.50 7.89 -26.68
CA LEU A 178 17.30 8.68 -26.36
C LEU A 178 16.75 9.42 -27.58
#